data_AF-A0A0G1MYU1-F1
#
_entry.id   AF-A0A0G1MYU1-F1
#
_cell.length_a   1.000
_cell.length_b   1.000
_cell.length_c   1.000
_cell.angle_alpha   90.00
_cell.angle_beta   90.00
_cell.angle_gamma   90.00
#
_symmetry.space_group_name_H-M   'P 1'
#
loop_
_entity.id
_entity.type
_entity.pdbx_description
1 polymer ?
#
loop_
_entity_poly.entity_id
_entity_poly.type
_entity_poly.pdbx_seq_one_letter_code
_entity_poly.pdbx_strand_id
1 'polypeptide(L)' 'MNVNVGSKNITKVQAVEEALSDFPEFSSAKIISVEVDSGVHKQPKNMEQTVQGAINRAKMLLRIATLRLD' A
#
# COMPACT_ATOMS: atom_id res chain seq x y z
N MET A 1 9.66 -4.62 11.14
CA MET A 1 9.59 -4.16 9.73
C MET A 1 8.46 -3.15 9.57
N ASN A 2 8.56 -2.17 8.69
CA ASN A 2 7.42 -1.29 8.35
C ASN A 2 6.79 -1.73 7.02
N VAL A 3 5.47 -1.91 7.00
CA VAL A 3 4.70 -2.24 5.78
C VAL A 3 3.77 -1.08 5.47
N ASN A 4 4.06 -0.36 4.39
CA ASN A 4 3.26 0.79 3.97
C ASN A 4 2.09 0.34 3.09
N VAL A 5 0.87 0.76 3.43
CA VAL A 5 -0.35 0.50 2.64
C VAL A 5 -0.81 1.81 2.00
N GLY A 6 -0.91 1.83 0.67
CA GLY A 6 -1.20 3.04 -0.13
C GLY A 6 -2.68 3.46 -0.14
N SER A 7 -3.34 3.38 1.01
CA SER A 7 -4.76 3.65 1.21
C SER A 7 -5.05 3.89 2.70
N LYS A 8 -5.96 4.84 3.00
CA LYS A 8 -6.53 4.99 4.36
C LYS A 8 -7.84 4.22 4.59
N ASN A 9 -8.38 3.54 3.58
CA ASN A 9 -9.57 2.70 3.74
C ASN A 9 -9.28 1.56 4.73
N ILE A 10 -10.02 1.51 5.85
CA ILE A 10 -9.79 0.58 6.96
C ILE A 10 -9.88 -0.89 6.52
N THR A 11 -10.83 -1.24 5.65
CA THR A 11 -11.00 -2.61 5.14
C THR A 11 -9.77 -3.08 4.38
N LYS A 12 -9.16 -2.21 3.57
CA LYS A 12 -7.93 -2.55 2.83
C LYS A 12 -6.72 -2.70 3.75
N VAL A 13 -6.65 -1.88 4.80
CA VAL A 13 -5.55 -1.93 5.78
C VAL A 13 -5.64 -3.22 6.59
N GLN A 14 -6.83 -3.55 7.10
CA GLN A 14 -7.09 -4.77 7.86
C GLN A 14 -6.87 -6.02 7.01
N ALA A 15 -7.26 -6.02 5.74
CA ALA A 15 -6.99 -7.15 4.85
C ALA A 15 -5.48 -7.44 4.68
N VAL A 16 -4.63 -6.41 4.69
CA VAL A 16 -3.17 -6.60 4.66
C VAL A 16 -2.66 -7.12 6.01
N GLU A 17 -3.17 -6.58 7.12
CA GLU A 17 -2.82 -7.04 8.47
C GLU A 17 -3.17 -8.53 8.68
N GLU A 18 -4.39 -8.92 8.30
CA GLU A 18 -4.87 -10.30 8.32
C GLU A 18 -3.99 -11.20 7.46
N ALA A 19 -3.73 -10.82 6.20
CA ALA A 19 -2.89 -11.61 5.30
C ALA A 19 -1.45 -11.77 5.81
N LEU A 20 -0.88 -10.78 6.51
CA LEU A 20 0.45 -10.90 7.10
C LEU A 20 0.46 -11.77 8.36
N SER A 21 -0.67 -11.92 9.05
CA SER A 21 -0.76 -12.74 10.26
C SER A 21 -0.57 -14.24 9.98
N ASP A 22 -0.81 -14.67 8.72
CA ASP A 22 -0.54 -16.03 8.25
C ASP A 22 0.96 -16.37 8.18
N PHE A 23 1.83 -15.37 8.30
CA PHE A 23 3.28 -15.50 8.14
C PHE A 23 4.01 -15.04 9.42
N PRO A 24 4.51 -15.98 10.26
CA PRO A 24 5.15 -15.66 11.54
C PRO A 24 6.31 -14.67 11.44
N GLU A 25 7.01 -14.63 10.31
CA GLU A 25 8.12 -13.71 10.04
C GLU A 25 7.69 -12.23 10.07
N PHE A 26 6.40 -11.95 9.84
CA PHE A 26 5.82 -10.61 9.87
C PHE A 26 5.09 -10.29 11.19
N SER A 27 5.19 -11.13 12.22
CA SER A 27 4.55 -10.91 13.54
C SER A 27 4.92 -9.57 14.21
N SER A 28 6.07 -8.99 13.87
CA SER A 28 6.52 -7.66 14.34
C SER A 28 6.40 -6.56 13.28
N ALA A 29 5.67 -6.81 12.19
CA ALA A 29 5.44 -5.82 11.15
C ALA A 29 4.50 -4.73 11.65
N LYS A 30 4.90 -3.48 11.48
CA LYS A 30 4.04 -2.32 11.73
C LYS A 30 3.38 -1.89 10.43
N ILE A 31 2.07 -1.96 10.37
CA ILE A 31 1.30 -1.43 9.24
C ILE A 31 1.26 0.10 9.33
N ILE A 32 1.59 0.79 8.24
CA ILE A 32 1.53 2.24 8.12
C ILE A 32 0.59 2.58 6.96
N SER A 33 -0.57 3.13 7.25
CA SER A 33 -1.52 3.58 6.22
C SER A 33 -1.12 4.98 5.74
N VAL A 34 -1.03 5.14 4.42
CA VAL A 34 -0.60 6.39 3.79
C VAL A 34 -1.53 6.70 2.63
N GLU A 35 -2.08 7.91 2.63
CA GLU A 35 -2.88 8.39 1.50
C GLU A 35 -1.94 8.79 0.35
N VAL A 36 -2.20 8.23 -0.83
CA VAL A 36 -1.41 8.46 -2.05
C VAL A 36 -2.36 8.50 -3.25
N ASP A 37 -2.01 9.24 -4.30
CA ASP A 37 -2.73 9.16 -5.57
C ASP A 37 -2.29 7.91 -6.37
N SER A 38 -3.21 7.34 -7.16
CA SER A 38 -2.91 6.25 -8.08
C SER A 38 -2.42 6.72 -9.45
N GLY A 39 -2.53 8.01 -9.78
CA GLY A 39 -2.18 8.55 -11.11
C GLY A 39 -3.06 8.02 -12.24
N VAL A 40 -4.19 7.39 -11.90
CA VAL A 40 -5.22 6.91 -12.84
C VAL A 40 -6.59 7.34 -12.33
N HIS A 41 -7.62 7.25 -13.19
CA HIS A 41 -8.99 7.59 -12.83
C HIS A 41 -9.46 6.83 -11.57
N LYS A 42 -10.24 7.49 -10.70
CA LYS A 42 -10.72 6.93 -9.41
C LYS A 42 -11.48 5.60 -9.57
N GLN A 43 -12.14 5.44 -10.70
CA GLN A 43 -12.73 4.18 -11.16
C GLN A 43 -12.03 3.77 -12.46
N PRO A 44 -10.98 2.95 -12.40
CA PRO A 44 -10.34 2.37 -13.58
C PRO A 44 -11.36 1.59 -14.42
N LYS A 45 -11.29 1.72 -15.75
CA LYS A 45 -12.27 1.10 -16.67
C LYS A 45 -11.85 -0.28 -17.17
N ASN A 46 -10.60 -0.67 -16.91
CA ASN A 46 -10.05 -1.96 -17.32
C ASN A 46 -8.99 -2.46 -16.33
N MET A 47 -8.55 -3.70 -16.52
CA MET A 47 -7.57 -4.36 -15.66
C MET A 47 -6.20 -3.67 -15.70
N GLU A 48 -5.75 -3.24 -16.87
CA GLU A 48 -4.48 -2.55 -17.04
C GLU A 48 -4.41 -1.28 -16.17
N GLN A 49 -5.42 -0.43 -16.23
CA GLN A 49 -5.52 0.78 -15.42
C GLN A 49 -5.61 0.45 -13.91
N THR A 50 -6.30 -0.64 -13.56
CA THR A 50 -6.43 -1.09 -12.17
C THR A 50 -5.08 -1.49 -11.59
N VAL A 51 -4.33 -2.32 -12.33
CA VAL A 51 -2.99 -2.77 -11.94
C VAL A 51 -2.01 -1.59 -11.93
N GLN A 52 -2.06 -0.73 -12.95
CA GLN A 52 -1.19 0.45 -13.02
C GLN A 52 -1.40 1.39 -11.82
N GLY A 53 -2.66 1.61 -11.42
CA GLY A 53 -2.98 2.41 -10.25
C GLY A 53 -2.40 1.85 -8.95
N ALA A 54 -2.41 0.52 -8.79
CA ALA A 54 -1.80 -0.15 -7.63
C ALA A 54 -0.27 -0.01 -7.64
N ILE A 55 0.38 -0.24 -8.79
CA ILE A 55 1.83 -0.09 -8.96
C ILE A 55 2.28 1.35 -8.66
N ASN A 56 1.54 2.35 -9.15
CA ASN A 56 1.84 3.76 -8.92
C ASN A 56 1.83 4.11 -7.43
N ARG A 57 0.82 3.65 -6.69
CA ARG A 57 0.74 3.83 -5.23
C ARG A 57 1.95 3.20 -4.53
N ALA A 58 2.28 1.95 -4.85
CA ALA A 58 3.42 1.25 -4.26
C ALA A 58 4.75 1.97 -4.53
N LYS A 59 4.99 2.40 -5.78
CA LYS A 59 6.19 3.17 -6.16
C LYS A 59 6.27 4.50 -5.43
N MET A 60 5.15 5.21 -5.26
CA MET A 60 5.13 6.47 -4.53
C MET A 60 5.43 6.27 -3.04
N LEU A 61 4.90 5.22 -2.42
CA LEU A 61 5.23 4.89 -1.04
C LEU A 61 6.71 4.58 -0.84
N LEU A 62 7.31 3.83 -1.78
CA LEU A 62 8.74 3.55 -1.73
C LEU A 62 9.55 4.85 -1.73
N ARG A 63 9.21 5.80 -2.63
CA ARG A 63 9.86 7.13 -2.68
C ARG A 63 9.68 7.91 -1.38
N ILE A 64 8.46 7.96 -0.83
CA ILE A 64 8.16 8.67 0.43
C ILE A 64 8.97 8.05 1.58
N ALA A 65 9.06 6.73 1.64
CA ALA A 65 9.81 6.04 2.67
C ALA A 65 11.32 6.36 2.58
N THR A 66 11.88 6.41 1.37
CA THR A 66 13.29 6.78 1.17
C THR A 66 13.56 8.23 1.59
N LEU A 67 12.69 9.19 1.23
CA LEU A 67 12.86 10.61 1.57
C LEU A 67 12.71 10.93 3.06
N ARG A 68 12.22 10.00 3.89
CA ARG A 68 12.07 10.18 5.35
C ARG A 68 13.25 9.64 6.14
N LEU A 69 14.27 9.09 5.46
CA LEU A 69 15.46 8.51 6.07
C LEU A 69 16.68 9.44 6.00
N ASP A 70 16.54 10.62 5.38
CA ASP A 70 17.50 11.72 5.36
C ASP A 70 17.20 12.74 6.47
#